data_AF-A0A3L7T185-F1
#
_entry.id   AF-A0A3L7T185-F1
#
_cell.length_a   1.000
_cell.length_b   1.000
_cell.length_c   1.000
_cell.angle_alpha   90.00
_cell.angle_beta   90.00
_cell.angle_gamma   90.00
#
_symmetry.space_group_name_H-M   'P 1'
#
loop_
_entity.id
_entity.type
_entity.pdbx_description
1 polymer ?
#
loop_
_entity_poly.entity_id
_entity_poly.type
_entity_poly.pdbx_seq_one_letter_code
_entity_poly.pdbx_strand_id
1 'polypeptide(L)'
;MKIKQSFTRSLPPVALFAVRTARWQIARARSSMLAHIPCDLDGHLSELPPAFVIGCGRSGTTALGRALGTSPSLHYFFEPIDRWHAVSSVTDYGEFFTPGVSRCSLAASDVDERLRMRFRRVFRSALVDGRQMLEKTPINAFRIPFLEAIDPRAKYVEIRRDGVDVVRSIIQISRMNDYRVAGRGVANRWWGPRDCKWKSMSQDVRAFGIESDYLVPAAEYSTRAAIEWIASLKAVECASADLGDRLLRVDYPDLTERPRQTLERISAFLGVRSGDWIDRASGDLRLTTRRNVLPLVLPGAIANRFNSWNERMGFTGRAIEGPHLAGFTTECQTTTD
;
A
#
# COMPACT_ATOMS: atom_id res chain seq x y z
N MET A 1 26.58 -10.30 7.18
CA MET A 1 25.65 -9.23 6.73
C MET A 1 25.99 -7.81 7.25
N LYS A 2 27.23 -7.52 7.69
CA LYS A 2 27.65 -6.20 8.22
C LYS A 2 28.41 -5.29 7.23
N ILE A 3 28.85 -5.81 6.07
CA ILE A 3 29.71 -5.08 5.12
C ILE A 3 28.92 -4.14 4.18
N LYS A 4 27.63 -4.43 3.89
CA LYS A 4 26.81 -3.60 2.98
C LYS A 4 26.29 -2.28 3.58
N GLN A 5 26.33 -2.12 4.90
CA GLN A 5 25.81 -0.91 5.57
C GLN A 5 26.85 0.21 5.73
N SER A 6 28.16 -0.07 5.68
CA SER A 6 29.17 1.00 5.88
C SER A 6 29.41 1.86 4.63
N PHE A 7 29.32 1.29 3.43
CA PHE A 7 29.64 2.00 2.17
C PHE A 7 28.61 3.03 1.73
N THR A 8 27.36 2.95 2.20
CA THR A 8 26.29 3.87 1.77
C THR A 8 26.19 5.13 2.63
N ARG A 9 26.92 5.21 3.75
CA ARG A 9 26.88 6.37 4.67
C ARG A 9 27.86 7.49 4.33
N SER A 10 28.78 7.30 3.38
CA SER A 10 29.83 8.28 3.04
C SER A 10 29.67 8.95 1.67
N LEU A 11 28.65 8.59 0.88
CA LEU A 11 28.45 9.16 -0.45
C LEU A 11 27.74 10.53 -0.37
N PRO A 12 28.13 11.52 -1.19
CA PRO A 12 27.39 12.77 -1.29
C PRO A 12 25.96 12.51 -1.83
N PRO A 13 24.97 13.36 -1.50
CA PRO A 13 23.56 13.16 -1.85
C PRO A 13 23.29 12.88 -3.34
N VAL A 14 24.07 13.49 -4.23
CA VAL A 14 24.00 13.29 -5.69
C VAL A 14 24.43 11.88 -6.10
N ALA A 15 25.49 11.34 -5.49
CA ALA A 15 25.96 9.98 -5.74
C ALA A 15 24.99 8.93 -5.16
N LEU A 16 24.44 9.17 -3.96
CA LEU A 16 23.36 8.36 -3.39
C LEU A 16 22.14 8.31 -4.31
N PHE A 17 21.79 9.44 -4.91
CA PHE A 17 20.69 9.57 -5.85
C PHE A 17 20.94 8.82 -7.17
N ALA A 18 22.13 8.96 -7.76
CA ALA A 18 22.53 8.22 -8.96
C ALA A 18 22.52 6.70 -8.73
N VAL A 19 23.09 6.24 -7.60
CA VAL A 19 23.09 4.82 -7.22
C VAL A 19 21.68 4.29 -7.02
N ARG A 20 20.80 5.03 -6.36
CA ARG A 20 19.38 4.65 -6.19
C ARG A 20 18.68 4.52 -7.54
N THR A 21 18.87 5.50 -8.42
CA THR A 21 18.26 5.51 -9.77
C THR A 21 18.74 4.30 -10.59
N ALA A 22 20.05 4.04 -10.61
CA ALA A 22 20.61 2.89 -11.32
C ALA A 22 20.06 1.57 -10.77
N ARG A 23 19.95 1.42 -9.44
CA ARG A 23 19.35 0.23 -8.82
C ARG A 23 17.91 0.00 -9.25
N TRP A 24 17.10 1.06 -9.33
CA TRP A 24 15.71 0.97 -9.79
C TRP A 24 15.63 0.57 -11.28
N GLN A 25 16.47 1.14 -12.15
CA GLN A 25 16.48 0.74 -13.57
C GLN A 25 16.97 -0.70 -13.78
N ILE A 26 17.98 -1.15 -13.01
CA ILE A 26 18.44 -2.55 -13.04
C ILE A 26 17.33 -3.49 -12.57
N ALA A 27 16.62 -3.14 -11.49
CA ALA A 27 15.50 -3.93 -10.99
C ALA A 27 14.39 -4.03 -12.05
N ARG A 28 14.01 -2.90 -12.67
CA ARG A 28 13.06 -2.87 -13.79
C ARG A 28 13.50 -3.75 -14.95
N ALA A 29 14.75 -3.64 -15.39
CA ALA A 29 15.27 -4.43 -16.50
C ALA A 29 15.22 -5.93 -16.19
N ARG A 30 15.63 -6.33 -14.98
CA ARG A 30 15.54 -7.73 -14.52
C ARG A 30 14.11 -8.24 -14.45
N SER A 31 13.20 -7.48 -13.85
CA SER A 31 11.80 -7.88 -13.73
C SER A 31 11.10 -7.93 -15.10
N SER A 32 11.43 -7.00 -16.00
CA SER A 32 10.97 -7.05 -17.40
C SER A 32 11.50 -8.29 -18.12
N MET A 33 12.78 -8.62 -17.95
CA MET A 33 13.38 -9.83 -18.49
C MET A 33 12.66 -11.08 -17.98
N LEU A 34 12.44 -11.19 -16.66
CA LEU A 34 11.68 -12.29 -16.05
C LEU A 34 10.27 -12.40 -16.63
N ALA A 35 9.54 -11.28 -16.76
CA ALA A 35 8.16 -11.28 -17.26
C ALA A 35 8.04 -11.76 -18.72
N HIS A 36 9.05 -11.53 -19.55
CA HIS A 36 8.97 -11.75 -21.00
C HIS A 36 9.73 -12.98 -21.50
N ILE A 37 10.73 -13.47 -20.76
CA ILE A 37 11.48 -14.66 -21.15
C ILE A 37 10.76 -15.91 -20.63
N PRO A 38 10.33 -16.82 -21.52
CA PRO A 38 9.73 -18.07 -21.10
C PRO A 38 10.68 -18.91 -20.25
N CYS A 39 10.12 -19.70 -19.33
CA CYS A 39 10.86 -20.70 -18.58
C CYS A 39 10.00 -21.93 -18.31
N ASP A 40 10.63 -23.06 -17.98
CA ASP A 40 9.91 -24.33 -17.77
C ASP A 40 8.87 -24.25 -16.64
N LEU A 41 9.03 -23.32 -15.70
CA LEU A 41 8.11 -23.10 -14.58
C LEU A 41 6.84 -22.32 -14.95
N ASP A 42 6.72 -21.85 -16.18
CA ASP A 42 5.60 -21.02 -16.66
C ASP A 42 4.24 -21.73 -16.50
N GLY A 43 4.21 -23.06 -16.68
CA GLY A 43 3.02 -23.90 -16.50
C GLY A 43 2.75 -24.32 -15.05
N HIS A 44 3.68 -24.08 -14.12
CA HIS A 44 3.56 -24.50 -12.72
C HIS A 44 2.95 -23.40 -11.85
N LEU A 45 1.83 -23.71 -11.20
CA LEU A 45 1.28 -22.82 -10.17
C LEU A 45 1.96 -23.13 -8.85
N SER A 46 2.05 -22.13 -7.97
CA SER A 46 2.40 -22.40 -6.58
C SER A 46 1.38 -23.36 -6.00
N GLU A 47 1.84 -24.44 -5.37
CA GLU A 47 0.97 -25.29 -4.56
C GLU A 47 0.39 -24.50 -3.38
N LEU A 48 1.14 -23.52 -2.88
CA LEU A 48 0.73 -22.65 -1.79
C LEU A 48 0.09 -21.37 -2.36
N PRO A 49 -1.11 -20.97 -1.90
CA PRO A 49 -1.75 -19.75 -2.38
C PRO A 49 -0.92 -18.50 -2.04
N PRO A 50 -0.82 -17.50 -2.93
CA PRO A 50 -0.15 -16.25 -2.60
C PRO A 50 -0.89 -15.53 -1.46
N ALA A 51 -0.14 -14.88 -0.59
CA ALA A 51 -0.66 -14.11 0.52
C ALA A 51 -0.31 -12.62 0.36
N PHE A 52 -1.28 -11.75 0.65
CA PHE A 52 -1.13 -10.30 0.54
C PHE A 52 -1.41 -9.64 1.89
N VAL A 53 -0.46 -8.82 2.35
CA VAL A 53 -0.72 -7.89 3.46
C VAL A 53 -1.29 -6.61 2.87
N ILE A 54 -2.56 -6.36 3.16
CA ILE A 54 -3.33 -5.22 2.65
C ILE A 54 -3.77 -4.30 3.79
N GLY A 55 -4.29 -3.13 3.42
CA GLY A 55 -4.76 -2.10 4.33
C GLY A 55 -4.25 -0.72 3.93
N CYS A 56 -4.83 0.33 4.51
CA CYS A 56 -4.38 1.69 4.22
C CYS A 56 -2.89 1.83 4.53
N GLY A 57 -2.17 2.54 3.66
CA GLY A 57 -0.82 2.96 3.93
C GLY A 57 -0.71 3.63 5.31
N ARG A 58 0.39 3.39 6.03
CA ARG A 58 0.62 3.85 7.42
C ARG A 58 -0.18 3.12 8.52
N SER A 59 -1.00 2.11 8.20
CA SER A 59 -1.69 1.27 9.19
C SER A 59 -0.81 0.18 9.84
N GLY A 60 0.50 0.18 9.57
CA GLY A 60 1.43 -0.84 10.07
C GLY A 60 1.69 -2.01 9.12
N THR A 61 1.23 -1.94 7.87
CA THR A 61 1.47 -2.95 6.82
C THR A 61 2.95 -3.34 6.68
N THR A 62 3.86 -2.38 6.75
CA THR A 62 5.32 -2.64 6.72
C THR A 62 5.82 -3.37 7.96
N ALA A 63 5.30 -3.05 9.15
CA ALA A 63 5.69 -3.73 10.39
C ALA A 63 5.22 -5.19 10.35
N LEU A 64 3.96 -5.40 9.96
CA LEU A 64 3.39 -6.74 9.80
C LEU A 64 4.12 -7.56 8.73
N GLY A 65 4.30 -7.02 7.53
CA GLY A 65 4.98 -7.74 6.45
C GLY A 65 6.43 -8.09 6.80
N ARG A 66 7.14 -7.24 7.54
CA ARG A 66 8.49 -7.55 8.05
C ARG A 66 8.48 -8.65 9.10
N ALA A 67 7.54 -8.60 10.06
CA ALA A 67 7.37 -9.63 11.08
C ALA A 67 7.11 -11.00 10.43
N LEU A 68 6.15 -11.08 9.52
CA LEU A 68 5.82 -12.29 8.77
C LEU A 68 6.99 -12.74 7.87
N GLY A 69 7.72 -11.82 7.26
CA GLY A 69 8.88 -12.12 6.43
C GLY A 69 10.06 -12.76 7.17
N THR A 70 10.04 -12.81 8.50
CA THR A 70 11.00 -13.60 9.29
C THR A 70 10.70 -15.10 9.29
N SER A 71 9.47 -15.50 8.92
CA SER A 71 9.05 -16.90 8.86
C SER A 71 9.84 -17.67 7.81
N PRO A 72 10.42 -18.85 8.13
CA PRO A 72 11.10 -19.69 7.16
C PRO A 72 10.16 -20.25 6.09
N SER A 73 8.83 -20.18 6.27
CA SER A 73 7.85 -20.67 5.30
C SER A 73 7.37 -19.61 4.30
N LEU A 74 7.70 -18.33 4.52
CA LEU A 74 7.23 -17.21 3.69
C LEU A 74 8.36 -16.58 2.87
N HIS A 75 8.14 -16.42 1.56
CA HIS A 75 9.03 -15.62 0.71
C HIS A 75 8.47 -14.19 0.60
N TYR A 76 9.09 -13.25 1.30
CA TYR A 76 8.55 -11.90 1.46
C TYR A 76 8.99 -10.91 0.37
N PHE A 77 8.02 -10.33 -0.33
CA PHE A 77 8.18 -9.21 -1.25
C PHE A 77 7.69 -7.91 -0.63
N PHE A 78 8.63 -7.04 -0.27
CA PHE A 78 8.35 -5.71 0.25
C PHE A 78 8.20 -4.69 -0.88
N GLU A 79 6.97 -4.29 -1.19
CA GLU A 79 6.64 -3.30 -2.24
C GLU A 79 7.46 -3.52 -3.53
N PRO A 80 7.31 -4.67 -4.21
CA PRO A 80 8.12 -5.02 -5.39
C PRO A 80 7.61 -4.25 -6.64
N ILE A 81 7.71 -2.92 -6.61
CA ILE A 81 7.15 -2.01 -7.64
C ILE A 81 7.68 -2.37 -9.04
N ASP A 82 8.94 -2.78 -9.14
CA ASP A 82 9.56 -3.23 -10.40
C ASP A 82 8.92 -4.51 -10.96
N ARG A 83 8.53 -5.43 -10.08
CA ARG A 83 7.84 -6.67 -10.49
C ARG A 83 6.40 -6.36 -10.89
N TRP A 84 5.68 -5.57 -10.09
CA TRP A 84 4.33 -5.13 -10.43
C TRP A 84 4.31 -4.39 -11.78
N HIS A 85 5.24 -3.46 -12.01
CA HIS A 85 5.41 -2.78 -13.30
C HIS A 85 5.63 -3.76 -14.46
N ALA A 86 6.42 -4.82 -14.24
CA ALA A 86 6.65 -5.86 -15.23
C ALA A 86 5.44 -6.78 -15.47
N VAL A 87 4.57 -6.96 -14.48
CA VAL A 87 3.24 -7.60 -14.65
C VAL A 87 2.36 -6.72 -15.53
N SER A 88 2.21 -5.46 -15.15
CA SER A 88 1.52 -4.44 -15.94
C SER A 88 1.95 -3.04 -15.53
N SER A 89 2.24 -2.18 -16.51
CA SER A 89 2.76 -0.83 -16.25
C SER A 89 1.78 0.06 -15.47
N VAL A 90 0.47 -0.18 -15.57
CA VAL A 90 -0.56 0.60 -14.86
C VAL A 90 -0.51 0.41 -13.34
N THR A 91 0.15 -0.66 -12.87
CA THR A 91 0.31 -0.95 -11.43
C THR A 91 1.31 -0.02 -10.74
N ASP A 92 2.13 0.72 -11.50
CA ASP A 92 3.15 1.68 -11.04
C ASP A 92 2.51 2.96 -10.46
N TYR A 93 1.79 2.81 -9.34
CA TYR A 93 0.98 3.86 -8.71
C TYR A 93 1.79 5.12 -8.31
N GLY A 94 3.11 5.00 -8.16
CA GLY A 94 4.00 6.11 -7.83
C GLY A 94 4.77 6.67 -9.03
N GLU A 95 4.46 6.23 -10.25
CA GLU A 95 5.18 6.60 -11.48
C GLU A 95 6.70 6.50 -11.33
N PHE A 96 7.21 5.38 -10.81
CA PHE A 96 8.64 5.14 -10.67
C PHE A 96 9.29 4.83 -12.03
N PHE A 97 8.55 4.25 -12.97
CA PHE A 97 9.05 3.76 -14.26
C PHE A 97 8.28 4.28 -15.46
N THR A 98 6.96 4.43 -15.39
CA THR A 98 6.15 4.94 -16.51
C THR A 98 5.20 6.05 -16.03
N PRO A 99 5.43 7.32 -16.42
CA PRO A 99 4.54 8.41 -16.04
C PRO A 99 3.18 8.33 -16.75
N GLY A 100 2.11 8.82 -16.11
CA GLY A 100 0.81 9.07 -16.73
C GLY A 100 -0.08 7.86 -17.01
N VAL A 101 0.33 6.65 -16.62
CA VAL A 101 -0.43 5.41 -16.88
C VAL A 101 -0.93 4.74 -15.59
N SER A 102 -0.64 5.32 -14.44
CA SER A 102 -0.83 4.66 -13.16
C SER A 102 -2.30 4.64 -12.72
N ARG A 103 -2.72 3.51 -12.16
CA ARG A 103 -4.06 3.30 -11.58
C ARG A 103 -3.95 2.71 -10.18
N CYS A 104 -4.72 3.25 -9.23
CA CYS A 104 -4.76 2.75 -7.87
C CYS A 104 -5.67 1.51 -7.81
N SER A 105 -6.86 1.60 -8.41
CA SER A 105 -7.80 0.50 -8.51
C SER A 105 -7.70 -0.26 -9.84
N LEU A 106 -7.74 -1.58 -9.75
CA LEU A 106 -7.75 -2.51 -10.87
C LEU A 106 -8.86 -3.54 -10.64
N ALA A 107 -9.58 -3.87 -11.70
CA ALA A 107 -10.68 -4.82 -11.72
C ALA A 107 -10.24 -6.18 -12.27
N ALA A 108 -11.11 -7.19 -12.17
CA ALA A 108 -10.88 -8.49 -12.76
C ALA A 108 -10.70 -8.43 -14.29
N SER A 109 -11.37 -7.49 -14.95
CA SER A 109 -11.26 -7.26 -16.41
C SER A 109 -9.89 -6.73 -16.85
N ASP A 110 -9.06 -6.27 -15.93
CA ASP A 110 -7.69 -5.85 -16.22
C ASP A 110 -6.71 -7.04 -16.30
N VAL A 111 -7.18 -8.28 -16.10
CA VAL A 111 -6.36 -9.51 -16.11
C VAL A 111 -6.66 -10.36 -17.33
N ASP A 112 -5.63 -10.58 -18.14
CA ASP A 112 -5.61 -11.60 -19.19
C ASP A 112 -4.62 -12.71 -18.86
N GLU A 113 -4.57 -13.75 -19.69
CA GLU A 113 -3.65 -14.87 -19.48
C GLU A 113 -2.19 -14.45 -19.54
N ARG A 114 -1.86 -13.48 -20.41
CA ARG A 114 -0.50 -12.96 -20.53
C ARG A 114 -0.05 -12.30 -19.21
N LEU A 115 -0.94 -11.57 -18.55
CA LEU A 115 -0.69 -10.95 -17.25
C LEU A 115 -0.50 -12.01 -16.16
N ARG A 116 -1.33 -13.06 -16.12
CA ARG A 116 -1.14 -14.19 -15.18
C ARG A 116 0.22 -14.83 -15.35
N MET A 117 0.63 -15.08 -16.61
CA MET A 117 1.94 -15.65 -16.91
C MET A 117 3.09 -14.74 -16.48
N ARG A 118 2.97 -13.43 -16.72
CA ARG A 118 3.97 -12.44 -16.23
C ARG A 118 4.06 -12.45 -14.70
N PHE A 119 2.92 -12.48 -14.00
CA PHE A 119 2.87 -12.56 -12.54
C PHE A 119 3.61 -13.80 -12.03
N ARG A 120 3.30 -14.98 -12.56
CA ARG A 120 3.96 -16.24 -12.21
C ARG A 120 5.47 -16.17 -12.40
N ARG A 121 5.92 -15.64 -13.54
CA ARG A 121 7.33 -15.48 -13.87
C ARG A 121 8.07 -14.52 -12.93
N VAL A 122 7.52 -13.34 -12.66
CA VAL A 122 8.23 -12.34 -11.84
C VAL A 122 8.21 -12.71 -10.35
N PHE A 123 7.25 -13.50 -9.89
CA PHE A 123 7.17 -13.98 -8.50
C PHE A 123 7.69 -15.41 -8.30
N ARG A 124 8.23 -16.04 -9.36
CA ARG A 124 8.72 -17.44 -9.34
C ARG A 124 9.74 -17.78 -8.27
N SER A 125 10.46 -16.79 -7.70
CA SER A 125 11.42 -17.08 -6.63
C SER A 125 10.76 -17.73 -5.41
N ALA A 126 9.47 -17.45 -5.16
CA ALA A 126 8.70 -18.16 -4.14
C ALA A 126 8.47 -19.64 -4.51
N LEU A 127 8.18 -19.91 -5.80
CA LEU A 127 8.02 -21.27 -6.33
C LEU A 127 9.31 -22.09 -6.18
N VAL A 128 10.43 -21.49 -6.59
CA VAL A 128 11.76 -22.14 -6.56
C VAL A 128 12.21 -22.42 -5.13
N ASP A 129 11.93 -21.50 -4.20
CA ASP A 129 12.26 -21.68 -2.79
C ASP A 129 11.32 -22.67 -2.06
N GLY A 130 10.22 -23.10 -2.69
CA GLY A 130 9.18 -23.92 -2.05
C GLY A 130 8.44 -23.20 -0.92
N ARG A 131 8.48 -21.86 -0.89
CA ARG A 131 7.91 -21.03 0.17
C ARG A 131 6.67 -20.32 -0.33
N GLN A 132 5.69 -20.13 0.54
CA GLN A 132 4.49 -19.37 0.19
C GLN A 132 4.87 -17.91 -0.08
N MET A 133 4.41 -17.36 -1.20
CA MET A 133 4.60 -15.95 -1.53
C MET A 133 3.86 -15.08 -0.51
N LEU A 134 4.56 -14.14 0.11
CA LEU A 134 3.98 -13.06 0.90
C LEU A 134 4.32 -11.73 0.24
N GLU A 135 3.34 -10.97 -0.20
CA GLU A 135 3.53 -9.65 -0.81
C GLU A 135 2.89 -8.58 0.06
N LYS A 136 3.55 -7.43 0.15
CA LYS A 136 2.97 -6.25 0.79
C LYS A 136 3.21 -5.03 -0.10
N THR A 137 2.13 -4.54 -0.70
CA THR A 137 2.01 -3.18 -1.23
C THR A 137 0.69 -2.58 -0.74
N PRO A 138 0.67 -1.46 0.00
CA PRO A 138 -0.56 -0.93 0.60
C PRO A 138 -1.68 -0.66 -0.41
N ILE A 139 -1.34 -0.22 -1.63
CA ILE A 139 -2.32 0.06 -2.69
C ILE A 139 -3.10 -1.19 -3.13
N ASN A 140 -2.64 -2.40 -2.80
CA ASN A 140 -3.35 -3.63 -3.13
C ASN A 140 -4.69 -3.77 -2.40
N ALA A 141 -4.96 -2.96 -1.37
CA ALA A 141 -6.30 -2.80 -0.80
C ALA A 141 -7.35 -2.39 -1.86
N PHE A 142 -6.94 -1.67 -2.91
CA PHE A 142 -7.80 -1.24 -4.02
C PHE A 142 -7.87 -2.22 -5.19
N ARG A 143 -7.14 -3.34 -5.10
CA ARG A 143 -6.86 -4.25 -6.23
C ARG A 143 -7.27 -5.69 -5.95
N ILE A 144 -8.06 -5.94 -4.91
CA ILE A 144 -8.50 -7.30 -4.55
C ILE A 144 -9.16 -8.01 -5.75
N PRO A 145 -10.11 -7.42 -6.50
CA PRO A 145 -10.70 -8.09 -7.67
C PRO A 145 -9.67 -8.45 -8.76
N PHE A 146 -8.66 -7.60 -8.97
CA PHE A 146 -7.54 -7.87 -9.87
C PHE A 146 -6.64 -9.02 -9.36
N LEU A 147 -6.38 -9.08 -8.05
CA LEU A 147 -5.59 -10.15 -7.44
C LEU A 147 -6.33 -11.50 -7.47
N GLU A 148 -7.63 -11.51 -7.21
CA GLU A 148 -8.48 -12.71 -7.33
C GLU A 148 -8.51 -13.24 -8.77
N ALA A 149 -8.53 -12.35 -9.77
CA ALA A 149 -8.47 -12.74 -11.17
C ALA A 149 -7.10 -13.28 -11.59
N ILE A 150 -6.02 -12.99 -10.84
CA ILE A 150 -4.68 -13.57 -11.03
C ILE A 150 -4.59 -14.97 -10.41
N ASP A 151 -4.95 -15.11 -9.12
CA ASP A 151 -5.02 -16.40 -8.43
C ASP A 151 -6.20 -16.38 -7.45
N PRO A 152 -7.30 -17.10 -7.72
CA PRO A 152 -8.48 -17.09 -6.88
C PRO A 152 -8.28 -17.79 -5.54
N ARG A 153 -7.11 -18.38 -5.27
CA ARG A 153 -6.78 -18.97 -3.97
C ARG A 153 -6.10 -17.96 -3.04
N ALA A 154 -5.85 -16.73 -3.50
CA ALA A 154 -5.11 -15.73 -2.75
C ALA A 154 -5.69 -15.47 -1.36
N LYS A 155 -4.80 -15.33 -0.38
CA LYS A 155 -5.16 -15.01 1.02
C LYS A 155 -4.80 -13.56 1.33
N TYR A 156 -5.63 -12.91 2.14
CA TYR A 156 -5.48 -11.50 2.48
C TYR A 156 -5.41 -11.33 3.99
N VAL A 157 -4.36 -10.65 4.46
CA VAL A 157 -4.25 -10.18 5.83
C VAL A 157 -4.45 -8.67 5.81
N GLU A 158 -5.66 -8.23 6.16
CA GLU A 158 -5.99 -6.82 6.29
C GLU A 158 -5.52 -6.30 7.65
N ILE A 159 -4.61 -5.34 7.66
CA ILE A 159 -4.25 -4.61 8.88
C ILE A 159 -4.96 -3.26 8.95
N ARG A 160 -5.69 -3.04 10.04
CA ARG A 160 -6.46 -1.81 10.31
C ARG A 160 -5.81 -1.04 11.45
N ARG A 161 -5.97 0.27 11.43
CA ARG A 161 -5.45 1.17 12.48
C ARG A 161 -6.37 2.36 12.64
N ASP A 162 -6.42 2.90 13.85
CA ASP A 162 -7.09 4.16 14.18
C ASP A 162 -6.80 5.22 13.11
N GLY A 163 -7.87 5.77 12.54
CA GLY A 163 -7.78 6.68 11.41
C GLY A 163 -7.02 7.95 11.76
N VAL A 164 -7.09 8.43 13.01
CA VAL A 164 -6.40 9.68 13.42
C VAL A 164 -4.89 9.47 13.36
N ASP A 165 -4.42 8.31 13.81
CA ASP A 165 -3.01 7.92 13.73
C ASP A 165 -2.55 7.79 12.27
N VAL A 166 -3.36 7.16 11.42
CA VAL A 166 -3.05 6.99 9.99
C VAL A 166 -2.96 8.35 9.30
N VAL A 167 -3.98 9.20 9.46
CA VAL A 167 -4.04 10.53 8.83
C VAL A 167 -2.85 11.38 9.25
N ARG A 168 -2.53 11.43 10.54
CA ARG A 168 -1.36 12.17 11.02
C ARG A 168 -0.06 11.63 10.46
N SER A 169 0.09 10.32 10.36
CA SER A 169 1.26 9.71 9.75
C SER A 169 1.41 10.09 8.28
N ILE A 170 0.30 10.12 7.53
CA ILE A 170 0.27 10.56 6.13
C ILE A 170 0.60 12.05 6.01
N ILE A 171 0.01 12.91 6.84
CA ILE A 171 0.33 14.36 6.85
C ILE A 171 1.82 14.56 7.12
N GLN A 172 2.37 13.86 8.12
CA GLN A 172 3.77 13.99 8.49
C GLN A 172 4.68 13.65 7.31
N ILE A 173 4.48 12.50 6.64
CA ILE A 173 5.30 12.13 5.48
C ILE A 173 5.05 13.03 4.27
N SER A 174 3.82 13.54 4.08
CA SER A 174 3.48 14.48 3.01
C SER A 174 4.14 15.85 3.16
N ARG A 175 4.50 16.24 4.39
CA ARG A 175 5.19 17.50 4.71
C ARG A 175 6.73 17.36 4.81
N MET A 176 7.26 16.14 4.85
CA MET A 176 8.71 15.94 4.85
C MET A 176 9.30 16.30 3.48
N ASN A 177 10.51 16.90 3.47
CA ASN A 177 11.23 17.33 2.26
C ASN A 177 11.05 16.38 1.08
N ASP A 178 10.63 16.94 -0.05
CA ASP A 178 10.47 16.20 -1.29
C ASP A 178 11.75 15.45 -1.67
N TYR A 179 11.58 14.32 -2.34
CA TYR A 179 12.72 13.60 -2.92
C TYR A 179 12.77 13.89 -4.41
N ARG A 180 13.97 14.07 -4.94
CA ARG A 180 14.16 14.16 -6.39
C ARG A 180 13.98 12.76 -6.96
N VAL A 181 13.33 12.68 -8.13
CA VAL A 181 13.29 11.48 -8.97
C VAL A 181 13.99 11.82 -10.28
N ALA A 182 14.95 11.00 -10.68
CA ALA A 182 15.78 11.28 -11.86
C ALA A 182 14.90 11.39 -13.11
N GLY A 183 15.01 12.54 -13.79
CA GLY A 183 14.19 12.86 -14.96
C GLY A 183 12.70 13.13 -14.68
N ARG A 184 12.26 13.21 -13.41
CA ARG A 184 10.83 13.41 -13.05
C ARG A 184 10.58 14.52 -12.03
N GLY A 185 11.61 15.29 -11.67
CA GLY A 185 11.50 16.46 -10.81
C GLY A 185 11.36 16.14 -9.33
N VAL A 186 10.69 17.04 -8.62
CA VAL A 186 10.44 17.02 -7.18
C VAL A 186 9.18 16.18 -6.93
N ALA A 187 9.28 15.15 -6.08
CA ALA A 187 8.17 14.25 -5.78
C ALA A 187 7.78 14.33 -4.30
N ASN A 188 6.48 14.51 -4.05
CA ASN A 188 5.94 14.38 -2.72
C ASN A 188 6.15 12.94 -2.23
N ARG A 189 6.60 12.77 -0.99
CA ARG A 189 6.93 11.44 -0.45
C ARG A 189 5.75 10.48 -0.33
N TRP A 190 4.52 10.99 -0.28
CA TRP A 190 3.31 10.18 -0.18
C TRP A 190 2.51 10.16 -1.47
N TRP A 191 2.30 11.34 -2.06
CA TRP A 191 1.44 11.51 -3.24
C TRP A 191 2.18 11.29 -4.56
N GLY A 192 3.51 11.14 -4.52
CA GLY A 192 4.35 10.87 -5.68
C GLY A 192 4.64 12.12 -6.51
N PRO A 193 5.33 11.97 -7.66
CA PRO A 193 5.57 13.07 -8.58
C PRO A 193 4.26 13.63 -9.14
N ARG A 194 4.12 14.96 -9.15
CA ARG A 194 2.95 15.68 -9.70
C ARG A 194 1.59 15.19 -9.14
N ASP A 195 1.58 14.73 -7.88
CA ASP A 195 0.40 14.17 -7.21
C ASP A 195 -0.23 12.97 -7.94
N CYS A 196 0.57 12.16 -8.66
CA CYS A 196 0.07 11.06 -9.48
C CYS A 196 -0.82 10.08 -8.69
N LYS A 197 -0.45 9.75 -7.45
CA LYS A 197 -1.25 8.87 -6.60
C LYS A 197 -2.58 9.51 -6.23
N TRP A 198 -2.59 10.79 -5.84
CA TRP A 198 -3.83 11.50 -5.50
C TRP A 198 -4.75 11.63 -6.73
N LYS A 199 -4.19 11.97 -7.89
CA LYS A 199 -4.94 12.08 -9.16
C LYS A 199 -5.61 10.76 -9.53
N SER A 200 -4.86 9.67 -9.53
CA SER A 200 -5.42 8.34 -9.83
C SER A 200 -6.45 7.92 -8.78
N MET A 201 -6.10 8.01 -7.50
CA MET A 201 -6.99 7.58 -6.42
C MET A 201 -8.29 8.39 -6.40
N SER A 202 -8.24 9.72 -6.54
CA SER A 202 -9.44 10.58 -6.53
C SER A 202 -10.44 10.28 -7.67
N GLN A 203 -9.96 9.74 -8.79
CA GLN A 203 -10.81 9.22 -9.86
C GLN A 203 -11.40 7.86 -9.48
N ASP A 204 -10.55 6.96 -8.98
CA ASP A 204 -10.91 5.58 -8.66
C ASP A 204 -11.89 5.47 -7.47
N VAL A 205 -11.80 6.37 -6.47
CA VAL A 205 -12.64 6.26 -5.26
C VAL A 205 -14.14 6.42 -5.52
N ARG A 206 -14.51 7.06 -6.63
CA ARG A 206 -15.92 7.19 -7.06
C ARG A 206 -16.54 5.82 -7.33
N ALA A 207 -15.76 4.86 -7.85
CA ALA A 207 -16.22 3.48 -8.06
C ALA A 207 -16.59 2.76 -6.75
N PHE A 208 -16.11 3.23 -5.60
CA PHE A 208 -16.47 2.71 -4.27
C PHE A 208 -17.61 3.49 -3.61
N GLY A 209 -18.32 4.34 -4.36
CA GLY A 209 -19.41 5.18 -3.86
C GLY A 209 -18.93 6.34 -2.97
N ILE A 210 -17.65 6.72 -3.08
CA ILE A 210 -17.09 7.84 -2.33
C ILE A 210 -17.18 9.09 -3.21
N GLU A 211 -18.32 9.74 -3.13
CA GLU A 211 -18.50 11.10 -3.67
C GLU A 211 -18.15 12.13 -2.59
N SER A 212 -17.44 13.18 -3.00
CA SER A 212 -17.01 14.27 -2.12
C SER A 212 -16.52 15.45 -2.95
N ASP A 213 -16.96 16.67 -2.59
CA ASP A 213 -16.49 17.93 -3.17
C ASP A 213 -15.00 18.18 -2.93
N TYR A 214 -14.39 17.39 -2.03
CA TYR A 214 -12.99 17.47 -1.67
C TYR A 214 -12.08 16.55 -2.51
N LEU A 215 -12.61 15.88 -3.53
CA LEU A 215 -11.82 15.15 -4.54
C LEU A 215 -11.18 16.10 -5.56
N VAL A 216 -10.48 17.13 -5.06
CA VAL A 216 -9.87 18.20 -5.86
C VAL A 216 -8.35 18.26 -5.67
N PRO A 217 -7.58 18.75 -6.66
CA PRO A 217 -6.14 18.91 -6.54
C PRO A 217 -5.68 19.86 -5.44
N ALA A 218 -6.55 20.73 -4.93
CA ALA A 218 -6.24 21.70 -3.88
C ALA A 218 -6.55 21.21 -2.45
N ALA A 219 -7.12 20.01 -2.28
CA ALA A 219 -7.55 19.53 -0.96
C ALA A 219 -6.37 19.43 0.01
N GLU A 220 -6.58 19.77 1.28
CA GLU A 220 -5.53 19.67 2.30
C GLU A 220 -5.07 18.22 2.50
N TYR A 221 -3.81 18.02 2.91
CA TYR A 221 -3.27 16.69 3.19
C TYR A 221 -4.06 15.91 4.25
N SER A 222 -4.63 16.59 5.25
CA SER A 222 -5.54 16.00 6.24
C SER A 222 -6.74 15.33 5.56
N THR A 223 -7.38 16.07 4.68
CA THR A 223 -8.54 15.64 3.90
C THR A 223 -8.18 14.52 2.93
N ARG A 224 -7.10 14.66 2.16
CA ARG A 224 -6.62 13.61 1.24
C ARG A 224 -6.30 12.31 1.97
N ALA A 225 -5.63 12.42 3.12
CA ALA A 225 -5.27 11.27 3.95
C ALA A 225 -6.50 10.58 4.54
N ALA A 226 -7.49 11.34 5.00
CA ALA A 226 -8.74 10.78 5.51
C ALA A 226 -9.51 10.05 4.41
N ILE A 227 -9.56 10.64 3.20
CA ILE A 227 -10.17 10.01 2.02
C ILE A 227 -9.42 8.73 1.66
N GLU A 228 -8.08 8.72 1.62
CA GLU A 228 -7.30 7.51 1.35
C GLU A 228 -7.62 6.39 2.36
N TRP A 229 -7.69 6.74 3.65
CA TRP A 229 -8.00 5.78 4.71
C TRP A 229 -9.41 5.21 4.57
N ILE A 230 -10.43 6.06 4.40
CA ILE A 230 -11.82 5.63 4.16
C ILE A 230 -11.90 4.76 2.91
N ALA A 231 -11.26 5.18 1.81
CA ALA A 231 -11.34 4.47 0.55
C ALA A 231 -10.63 3.13 0.57
N SER A 232 -9.51 3.02 1.29
CA SER A 232 -8.84 1.73 1.49
C SER A 232 -9.76 0.75 2.24
N LEU A 233 -10.40 1.20 3.32
CA LEU A 233 -11.34 0.37 4.09
C LEU A 233 -12.55 -0.03 3.26
N LYS A 234 -13.11 0.91 2.49
CA LYS A 234 -14.26 0.67 1.64
C LYS A 234 -13.94 -0.32 0.51
N ALA A 235 -12.78 -0.21 -0.11
CA ALA A 235 -12.35 -1.14 -1.16
C ALA A 235 -12.22 -2.58 -0.64
N VAL A 236 -11.63 -2.76 0.56
CA VAL A 236 -11.55 -4.08 1.20
C VAL A 236 -12.94 -4.57 1.62
N GLU A 237 -13.79 -3.70 2.17
CA GLU A 237 -15.17 -4.06 2.52
C GLU A 237 -15.94 -4.58 1.29
N CYS A 238 -15.94 -3.83 0.19
CA CYS A 238 -16.66 -4.20 -1.03
C CYS A 238 -16.21 -5.56 -1.58
N ALA A 239 -14.91 -5.84 -1.56
CA ALA A 239 -14.38 -7.11 -2.03
C ALA A 239 -14.55 -8.25 -1.00
N SER A 240 -14.73 -7.94 0.30
CA SER A 240 -14.76 -8.95 1.35
C SER A 240 -15.96 -9.89 1.31
N ALA A 241 -17.03 -9.52 0.60
CA ALA A 241 -18.21 -10.36 0.42
C ALA A 241 -17.87 -11.72 -0.23
N ASP A 242 -16.91 -11.73 -1.17
CA ASP A 242 -16.57 -12.92 -1.97
C ASP A 242 -15.32 -13.67 -1.44
N LEU A 243 -14.68 -13.15 -0.39
CA LEU A 243 -13.42 -13.72 0.11
C LEU A 243 -13.61 -14.86 1.13
N GLY A 244 -14.73 -14.88 1.85
CA GLY A 244 -15.00 -15.90 2.87
C GLY A 244 -13.86 -16.05 3.88
N ASP A 245 -13.33 -17.26 4.02
CA ASP A 245 -12.23 -17.61 4.93
C ASP A 245 -10.84 -17.20 4.42
N ARG A 246 -10.74 -16.57 3.24
CA ARG A 246 -9.48 -16.05 2.66
C ARG A 246 -9.13 -14.63 3.12
N LEU A 247 -9.93 -14.01 4.00
CA LEU A 247 -9.65 -12.70 4.58
C LEU A 247 -9.51 -12.78 6.10
N LEU A 248 -8.35 -12.42 6.63
CA LEU A 248 -8.11 -12.23 8.06
C LEU A 248 -7.92 -10.75 8.38
N ARG A 249 -8.73 -10.23 9.31
CA ARG A 249 -8.60 -8.86 9.83
C ARG A 249 -7.77 -8.82 11.11
N VAL A 250 -6.83 -7.90 11.15
CA VAL A 250 -5.90 -7.68 12.27
C VAL A 250 -5.88 -6.19 12.60
N ASP A 251 -6.02 -5.85 13.87
CA ASP A 251 -5.88 -4.46 14.30
C ASP A 251 -4.43 -4.19 14.71
N TYR A 252 -3.91 -3.03 14.33
CA TYR A 252 -2.54 -2.63 14.64
C TYR A 252 -2.25 -2.65 16.15
N PRO A 253 -3.16 -2.23 17.05
CA PRO A 253 -2.99 -2.43 18.48
C PRO A 253 -2.73 -3.89 18.87
N ASP A 254 -3.47 -4.87 18.32
CA ASP A 254 -3.22 -6.30 18.59
C ASP A 254 -1.82 -6.72 18.17
N LEU A 255 -1.37 -6.26 17.00
CA LEU A 255 -0.02 -6.55 16.50
C LEU A 255 1.06 -6.00 17.43
N THR A 256 0.84 -4.88 18.10
CA THR A 256 1.86 -4.24 18.95
C THR A 256 1.75 -4.58 20.43
N GLU A 257 0.54 -4.84 20.93
CA GLU A 257 0.26 -5.11 22.35
C GLU A 257 0.26 -6.62 22.63
N ARG A 258 -0.16 -7.43 21.65
CA ARG A 258 -0.22 -8.89 21.71
C ARG A 258 0.44 -9.52 20.48
N PRO A 259 1.72 -9.18 20.18
CA PRO A 259 2.38 -9.55 18.94
C PRO A 259 2.42 -11.08 18.73
N ARG A 260 2.78 -11.84 19.76
CA ARG A 260 2.87 -13.31 19.68
C ARG A 260 1.53 -13.94 19.30
N GLN A 261 0.46 -13.65 20.06
CA GLN A 261 -0.88 -14.17 19.80
C GLN A 261 -1.38 -13.78 18.41
N THR A 262 -1.13 -12.54 18.00
CA THR A 262 -1.52 -12.03 16.68
C THR A 262 -0.79 -12.77 15.56
N LEU A 263 0.53 -12.95 15.69
CA LEU A 263 1.34 -13.66 14.69
C LEU A 263 1.02 -15.16 14.65
N GLU A 264 0.72 -15.81 15.77
CA GLU A 264 0.24 -17.20 15.82
C GLU A 264 -1.09 -17.35 15.05
N ARG A 265 -2.05 -16.44 15.28
CA ARG A 265 -3.33 -16.43 14.57
C ARG A 265 -3.14 -16.24 13.06
N ILE A 266 -2.28 -15.32 12.65
CA ILE A 266 -1.98 -15.09 11.21
C ILE A 266 -1.27 -16.32 10.62
N SER A 267 -0.38 -16.95 11.38
CA SER A 267 0.34 -18.15 10.94
C SER A 267 -0.61 -19.31 10.66
N ALA A 268 -1.56 -19.55 11.58
CA ALA A 268 -2.60 -20.55 11.42
C ALA A 268 -3.46 -20.26 10.18
N PHE A 269 -3.89 -19.01 9.99
CA PHE A 269 -4.66 -18.59 8.82
C PHE A 269 -3.90 -18.81 7.50
N LEU A 270 -2.61 -18.47 7.45
CA LEU A 270 -1.80 -18.66 6.25
C LEU A 270 -1.45 -20.13 6.00
N GLY A 271 -1.53 -20.99 7.02
CA GLY A 271 -1.09 -22.38 6.96
C GLY A 271 0.43 -22.52 7.11
N VAL A 272 1.08 -21.57 7.77
CA VAL A 272 2.53 -21.60 8.01
C VAL A 272 2.85 -22.08 9.42
N ARG A 273 3.95 -22.82 9.54
CA ARG A 273 4.36 -23.42 10.81
C ARG A 273 4.73 -22.33 11.82
N SER A 274 4.11 -22.36 12.99
CA SER A 274 4.54 -21.60 14.16
C SER A 274 5.93 -22.04 14.63
N GLY A 275 6.65 -21.17 15.34
CA GLY A 275 7.96 -21.50 15.91
C GLY A 275 8.73 -20.26 16.35
N ASP A 276 10.03 -20.43 16.60
CA ASP A 276 10.92 -19.41 17.19
C ASP A 276 10.97 -18.07 16.42
N TRP A 277 10.60 -18.08 15.13
CA TRP A 277 10.52 -16.86 14.35
C TRP A 277 9.46 -15.89 14.89
N ILE A 278 8.39 -16.41 15.50
CA ILE A 278 7.32 -15.59 16.11
C ILE A 278 7.87 -14.80 17.30
N ASP A 279 8.69 -15.44 18.14
CA ASP A 279 9.30 -14.78 19.29
C ASP A 279 10.27 -13.69 18.87
N ARG A 280 11.12 -13.98 17.88
CA ARG A 280 12.03 -12.98 17.30
C ARG A 280 11.26 -11.81 16.68
N ALA A 281 10.25 -12.11 15.86
CA ALA A 281 9.41 -11.09 15.23
C ALA A 281 8.67 -10.24 16.26
N SER A 282 8.19 -10.85 17.35
CA SER A 282 7.51 -10.16 18.45
C SER A 282 8.45 -9.18 19.17
N GLY A 283 9.71 -9.57 19.41
CA GLY A 283 10.72 -8.70 20.02
C GLY A 283 11.09 -7.48 19.15
N ASP A 284 11.00 -7.60 17.83
CA ASP A 284 11.31 -6.52 16.89
C ASP A 284 10.15 -5.52 16.70
N LEU A 285 8.92 -5.92 17.04
CA LEU A 285 7.73 -5.06 16.95
C LEU A 285 7.76 -4.00 18.06
N ARG A 286 8.29 -2.83 17.73
CA ARG A 286 8.32 -1.68 18.65
C ARG A 286 6.93 -1.05 18.76
N LEU A 287 6.51 -0.80 20.00
CA LEU A 287 5.46 0.16 20.32
C LEU A 287 5.92 1.55 19.86
N THR A 288 5.16 2.18 18.97
CA THR A 288 5.32 3.62 18.67
C THR A 288 4.04 4.33 19.06
N THR A 289 3.86 4.55 20.36
CA THR A 289 2.76 5.32 20.91
C THR A 289 3.20 6.77 21.09
N ARG A 290 3.17 7.55 20.01
CA ARG A 290 3.06 9.01 20.14
C ARG A 290 1.68 9.42 19.65
N ARG A 291 0.71 9.45 20.56
CA ARG A 291 -0.55 10.14 20.32
C ARG A 291 -0.26 11.63 20.35
N ASN A 292 -0.30 12.26 19.19
CA ASN A 292 -0.35 13.72 19.14
C ASN A 292 -1.68 14.17 19.77
N VAL A 293 -1.69 15.25 20.54
CA VAL A 293 -2.89 15.71 21.26
C VAL A 293 -3.70 16.70 20.41
N LEU A 294 -3.10 17.25 19.34
CA LEU A 294 -3.77 18.27 18.51
C LEU A 294 -5.00 17.71 17.77
N PRO A 295 -6.17 18.34 17.87
CA PRO A 295 -7.36 17.88 17.17
C PRO A 295 -7.14 17.69 15.67
N LEU A 296 -7.66 16.59 15.11
CA LEU A 296 -7.72 16.41 13.67
C LEU A 296 -8.98 17.11 13.16
N VAL A 297 -8.81 18.19 12.41
CA VAL A 297 -9.93 18.92 11.79
C VAL A 297 -10.12 18.40 10.36
N LEU A 298 -11.34 18.03 10.01
CA LEU A 298 -11.73 17.58 8.67
C LEU A 298 -13.03 18.25 8.25
N PRO A 299 -13.29 18.43 6.94
CA PRO A 299 -14.59 18.90 6.48
C PRO A 299 -15.75 18.06 7.02
N GLY A 300 -16.88 18.67 7.38
CA GLY A 300 -18.00 18.01 8.08
C GLY A 300 -18.42 16.67 7.48
N ALA A 301 -18.71 16.63 6.16
CA ALA A 301 -19.09 15.39 5.48
C ALA A 301 -18.01 14.27 5.58
N ILE A 302 -16.73 14.65 5.57
CA ILE A 302 -15.60 13.71 5.68
C ILE A 302 -15.39 13.30 7.13
N ALA A 303 -15.47 14.24 8.07
CA ALA A 303 -15.38 13.98 9.50
C ALA A 303 -16.42 12.95 9.94
N ASN A 304 -17.68 13.10 9.51
CA ASN A 304 -18.76 12.18 9.85
C ASN A 304 -18.50 10.77 9.33
N ARG A 305 -18.15 10.63 8.05
CA ARG A 305 -17.82 9.32 7.47
C ARG A 305 -16.58 8.70 8.12
N PHE A 306 -15.56 9.50 8.40
CA PHE A 306 -14.33 9.10 9.08
C PHE A 306 -14.58 8.61 10.52
N ASN A 307 -15.37 9.34 11.29
CA ASN A 307 -15.71 9.00 12.67
C ASN A 307 -16.56 7.73 12.74
N SER A 308 -17.53 7.57 11.83
CA SER A 308 -18.34 6.35 11.72
C SER A 308 -17.49 5.10 11.46
N TRP A 309 -16.48 5.19 10.58
CA TRP A 309 -15.53 4.09 10.35
C TRP A 309 -14.70 3.76 11.60
N ASN A 310 -14.18 4.77 12.31
CA ASN A 310 -13.45 4.53 13.55
C ASN A 310 -14.33 3.84 14.60
N GLU A 311 -15.56 4.32 14.77
CA GLU A 311 -16.52 3.73 15.71
C GLU A 311 -16.85 2.27 15.38
N ARG A 312 -17.18 1.97 14.12
CA ARG A 312 -17.48 0.60 13.67
C ARG A 312 -16.33 -0.38 13.93
N MET A 313 -15.08 0.10 13.88
CA MET A 313 -13.89 -0.71 14.14
C MET A 313 -13.45 -0.69 15.61
N GLY A 314 -14.16 0.01 16.50
CA GLY A 314 -13.80 0.12 17.92
C GLY A 314 -12.60 1.02 18.21
N PHE A 315 -12.18 1.86 17.27
CA PHE A 315 -11.11 2.83 17.48
C PHE A 315 -11.65 4.11 18.15
N THR A 316 -10.84 4.73 19.00
CA THR A 316 -11.25 5.90 19.81
C THR A 316 -10.98 7.24 19.12
N GLY A 317 -10.10 7.29 18.12
CA GLY A 317 -9.75 8.52 17.42
C GLY A 317 -10.97 9.14 16.73
N ARG A 318 -11.13 10.46 16.89
CA ARG A 318 -12.17 11.25 16.24
C ARG A 318 -11.59 12.50 15.60
N ALA A 319 -12.15 12.89 14.47
CA ALA A 319 -11.97 14.19 13.87
C ALA A 319 -13.06 15.15 14.34
N ILE A 320 -12.72 16.44 14.44
CA ILE A 320 -13.66 17.53 14.66
C ILE A 320 -14.07 18.09 13.30
N GLU A 321 -15.33 18.47 13.16
CA GLU A 321 -15.83 19.14 11.97
C GLU A 321 -15.17 20.52 11.81
N GLY A 322 -14.54 20.73 10.66
CA GLY A 322 -14.00 22.01 10.21
C GLY A 322 -14.97 22.74 9.29
N PRO A 323 -14.66 24.00 8.93
CA PRO A 323 -15.52 24.82 8.09
C PRO A 323 -15.80 24.15 6.73
N HIS A 324 -17.04 24.30 6.25
CA HIS A 324 -17.41 23.93 4.88
C HIS A 324 -16.65 24.80 3.88
N LEU A 325 -16.23 24.24 2.74
CA LEU A 325 -15.76 25.03 1.61
C LEU A 325 -16.97 25.73 0.97
N ALA A 326 -17.45 26.80 1.57
CA ALA A 326 -18.32 27.77 0.90
C ALA A 326 -17.42 28.93 0.44
N GLY A 327 -17.14 29.04 -0.86
CA GLY A 327 -16.46 30.25 -1.39
C GLY A 327 -15.38 30.08 -2.46
N PHE A 328 -15.55 29.19 -3.43
CA PHE A 328 -14.91 29.38 -4.75
C PHE A 328 -15.99 29.64 -5.80
N THR A 329 -16.75 30.72 -5.61
CA THR A 329 -17.39 31.40 -6.74
C THR A 329 -16.27 32.02 -7.56
N THR A 330 -16.10 31.53 -8.78
CA THR A 330 -15.27 32.15 -9.80
C THR A 330 -15.94 33.46 -10.19
N GLU A 331 -15.64 34.54 -9.46
CA GLU A 331 -15.82 35.88 -10.02
C GLU A 331 -14.74 36.09 -11.09
N CYS A 332 -15.06 35.62 -12.29
CA CYS A 332 -14.43 36.13 -13.50
C CYS A 332 -15.02 37.52 -13.72
N GLN A 333 -14.44 38.54 -13.06
CA GLN A 333 -14.72 39.92 -13.40
C GLN A 333 -14.17 40.18 -14.81
N THR A 334 -15.08 40.19 -15.77
CA THR A 334 -14.90 40.84 -17.06
C THR A 334 -14.74 42.34 -16.81
N THR A 335 -13.51 42.84 -16.79
CA THR A 335 -13.25 44.25 -17.03
C THR A 335 -13.25 44.48 -18.53
N THR A 336 -14.42 44.79 -19.08
CA THR A 336 -14.54 45.75 -20.17
C THR A 336 -14.34 47.13 -19.56
N ASP A 337 -13.28 47.81 -19.98
CA ASP A 337 -13.30 49.20 -20.47
C ASP A 337 -12.06 49.44 -21.34
#